data_AF-A0A1B2Z4M7-F1
#
_entry.id   AF-A0A1B2Z4M7-F1
#
_cell.length_a   1.000
_cell.length_b   1.000
_cell.length_c   1.000
_cell.angle_alpha   90.00
_cell.angle_beta   90.00
_cell.angle_gamma   90.00
#
_symmetry.space_group_name_H-M   'P 1'
#
loop_
_entity.id
_entity.type
_entity.pdbx_description
1 polymer ?
#
loop_
_entity_poly.entity_id
_entity_poly.type
_entity_poly.pdbx_seq_one_letter_code
_entity_poly.pdbx_strand_id
1 'polypeptide(L)'
;MMKTLKNITFATFIILFFAACSEAEEKSTTSKPASKTEDAFATGAVTEGSREVESSGAIDLSEKMTIKLTPFTPEYKELGASGSKLMKDRLNAGITKIGYGGEGSNPRFVVGPSVSLITQDITATAPPKYANTYEINVMVVDVVDETVFNSYKTEFKGVGDSPEKAFISGIRNISFENQKFIDFLLDSERKIIEYFEANCSTLMSEAEAEAGMRNYENAFTILKTVPKEAADCFTAIQTKKTEYFQASLNDLCNELLAKMRAELGQYNDPSASGFNAEAMHYYSMIDSKSECFEDAQKEYAQYLKKLNPTAKRDWEQKMQVYKDEIAMVKADKEFVREEAQQAYDYKVKMAELEAKTQIEGNQKLLAKYKHDESPWLIRLFSSGSKLFKGEMNTD
;
A
#
# COMPACT_ATOMS: atom_id res chain seq x y z
N MET A 1 48.18 -11.06 47.70
CA MET A 1 48.68 -10.86 46.32
C MET A 1 48.03 -9.59 45.80
N MET A 2 48.56 -8.36 45.87
CA MET A 2 49.90 -7.80 45.71
C MET A 2 50.59 -8.16 44.37
N LYS A 3 50.47 -7.25 43.39
CA LYS A 3 51.56 -6.59 42.64
C LYS A 3 50.95 -5.61 41.60
N THR A 4 50.98 -4.29 41.85
CA THR A 4 51.96 -3.25 41.40
C THR A 4 51.72 -2.77 39.95
N LEU A 5 51.24 -1.54 39.70
CA LEU A 5 51.90 -0.20 39.70
C LEU A 5 52.92 0.07 38.56
N LYS A 6 52.61 1.06 37.70
CA LYS A 6 53.48 2.12 37.08
C LYS A 6 52.62 2.88 36.04
N ASN A 7 52.22 4.15 36.14
CA ASN A 7 52.83 5.44 36.50
C ASN A 7 53.72 6.04 35.40
N ILE A 8 53.57 7.38 35.18
CA ILE A 8 54.53 8.38 34.61
C ILE A 8 54.45 8.62 33.08
N THR A 9 54.45 9.81 32.47
CA THR A 9 54.15 11.26 32.72
C THR A 9 54.50 12.01 31.40
N PHE A 10 53.96 13.23 31.23
CA PHE A 10 54.57 14.41 30.54
C PHE A 10 54.79 14.40 29.02
N ALA A 11 54.18 15.36 28.30
CA ALA A 11 54.83 16.66 28.00
C ALA A 11 54.01 17.49 27.00
N THR A 12 53.74 18.72 27.42
CA THR A 12 53.30 19.91 26.66
C THR A 12 54.28 20.32 25.56
N PHE A 13 53.79 20.85 24.44
CA PHE A 13 54.42 22.02 23.79
C PHE A 13 53.37 22.92 23.11
N ILE A 14 53.28 24.13 23.65
CA ILE A 14 52.65 25.34 23.10
C ILE A 14 53.70 26.04 22.26
N ILE A 15 53.40 26.46 21.03
CA ILE A 15 53.90 27.74 20.48
C ILE A 15 52.80 28.38 19.61
N LEU A 16 52.35 29.56 20.08
CA LEU A 16 51.65 30.60 19.33
C LEU A 16 52.59 31.30 18.35
N PHE A 17 52.06 31.81 17.23
CA PHE A 17 52.43 33.17 16.79
C PHE A 17 51.24 33.89 16.10
N PHE A 18 51.03 35.11 16.60
CA PHE A 18 50.07 36.16 16.25
C PHE A 18 50.26 36.67 14.80
N ALA A 19 49.20 36.90 14.03
CA ALA A 19 48.38 38.12 13.88
C ALA A 19 49.04 39.28 13.11
N ALA A 20 48.38 39.77 12.05
CA ALA A 20 48.14 41.20 11.79
C ALA A 20 47.31 41.42 10.50
N CYS A 21 46.34 42.33 10.60
CA CYS A 21 45.41 42.82 9.59
C CYS A 21 46.05 43.75 8.53
N SER A 22 45.40 43.94 7.38
CA SER A 22 44.80 45.24 7.02
C SER A 22 44.17 45.20 5.60
N GLU A 23 42.98 45.80 5.51
CA GLU A 23 42.35 46.26 4.27
C GLU A 23 43.07 47.50 3.73
N ALA A 24 43.12 47.64 2.41
CA ALA A 24 43.13 48.93 1.74
C ALA A 24 42.49 48.79 0.35
N GLU A 25 41.31 49.39 0.18
CA GLU A 25 40.76 49.76 -1.11
C GLU A 25 41.57 50.94 -1.68
N GLU A 26 41.88 50.90 -2.98
CA GLU A 26 42.10 52.13 -3.74
C GLU A 26 41.61 51.96 -5.19
N LYS A 27 40.62 52.79 -5.55
CA LYS A 27 40.17 53.01 -6.92
C LYS A 27 41.24 53.80 -7.69
N SER A 28 41.54 53.39 -8.92
CA SER A 28 42.06 54.32 -9.93
C SER A 28 41.58 53.96 -11.33
N THR A 29 41.11 54.99 -12.00
CA THR A 29 40.48 55.09 -13.32
C THR A 29 41.48 55.00 -14.48
N THR A 30 40.95 54.56 -15.63
CA THR A 30 41.33 54.93 -17.02
C THR A 30 42.71 54.53 -17.56
N SER A 31 42.75 53.60 -18.52
CA SER A 31 42.81 53.88 -19.97
C SER A 31 43.19 52.64 -20.79
N LYS A 32 42.42 52.37 -21.86
CA LYS A 32 42.77 51.51 -23.01
C LYS A 32 43.76 52.29 -23.91
N PRO A 33 44.63 51.66 -24.73
CA PRO A 33 44.13 50.89 -25.87
C PRO A 33 44.91 49.62 -26.29
N ALA A 34 44.11 48.70 -26.83
CA ALA A 34 44.32 47.81 -27.97
C ALA A 34 45.62 47.00 -28.12
N SER A 35 45.46 45.67 -28.02
CA SER A 35 46.12 44.70 -28.90
C SER A 35 45.14 43.57 -29.21
N LYS A 36 44.99 43.27 -30.50
CA LYS A 36 44.09 42.28 -31.09
C LYS A 36 44.64 40.86 -30.89
N THR A 37 43.75 39.91 -30.63
CA THR A 37 43.82 38.55 -31.20
C THR A 37 42.39 38.01 -31.30
N GLU A 38 42.11 37.42 -32.45
CA GLU A 38 40.80 37.07 -32.99
C GLU A 38 40.33 35.71 -32.45
N ASP A 39 39.15 35.67 -31.82
CA ASP A 39 38.40 34.44 -31.57
C ASP A 39 37.56 34.11 -32.82
N ALA A 40 37.99 33.11 -33.57
CA ALA A 40 37.29 32.59 -34.73
C ALA A 40 36.46 31.36 -34.33
N PHE A 41 35.24 31.56 -33.84
CA PHE A 41 34.10 30.62 -34.01
C PHE A 41 32.79 31.38 -33.73
N ALA A 42 32.52 32.38 -34.58
CA ALA A 42 31.18 32.92 -34.77
C ALA A 42 30.71 32.49 -36.17
N THR A 43 29.90 31.45 -36.23
CA THR A 43 28.95 31.24 -37.33
C THR A 43 27.91 30.23 -36.86
N GLY A 44 26.68 30.72 -36.68
CA GLY A 44 25.52 29.92 -36.35
C GLY A 44 25.07 29.10 -37.55
N ALA A 45 24.93 27.79 -37.34
CA ALA A 45 24.04 26.94 -38.10
C ALA A 45 22.94 26.48 -37.14
N VAL A 46 21.73 26.94 -37.42
CA VAL A 46 20.49 26.53 -36.74
C VAL A 46 20.31 25.03 -37.01
N THR A 47 20.40 24.23 -35.95
CA THR A 47 19.87 22.86 -35.92
C THR A 47 18.83 22.84 -34.81
N GLU A 48 17.58 22.60 -35.20
CA GLU A 48 16.44 22.50 -34.30
C GLU A 48 16.65 21.32 -33.34
N GLY A 49 16.88 21.66 -32.07
CA GLY A 49 16.99 20.73 -30.98
C GLY A 49 16.76 21.44 -29.65
N SER A 50 15.62 21.14 -29.04
CA SER A 50 15.38 21.17 -27.59
C SER A 50 15.38 22.54 -26.90
N ARG A 51 14.27 23.25 -27.04
CA ARG A 51 13.69 24.02 -25.93
C ARG A 51 12.19 23.72 -25.91
N GLU A 52 11.80 22.62 -25.27
CA GLU A 52 10.48 22.62 -24.65
C GLU A 52 10.54 23.69 -23.56
N VAL A 53 9.84 24.79 -23.83
CA VAL A 53 9.50 25.78 -22.84
C VAL A 53 8.70 25.03 -21.78
N GLU A 54 9.29 24.75 -20.62
CA GLU A 54 8.52 24.50 -19.40
C GLU A 54 7.65 25.73 -19.20
N SER A 55 6.37 25.62 -19.57
CA SER A 55 5.39 26.63 -19.22
C SER A 55 5.34 26.67 -17.71
N SER A 56 5.69 27.82 -17.13
CA SER A 56 5.43 28.19 -15.74
C SER A 56 3.93 28.36 -15.47
N GLY A 57 3.09 27.47 -16.00
CA GLY A 57 1.70 27.36 -15.63
C GLY A 57 1.63 26.75 -14.24
N ALA A 58 0.83 27.34 -13.36
CA ALA A 58 0.52 26.71 -12.08
C ALA A 58 -0.05 25.31 -12.35
N ILE A 59 0.40 24.32 -11.57
CA ILE A 59 -0.14 22.96 -11.61
C ILE A 59 -1.64 23.03 -11.28
N ASP A 60 -2.47 22.46 -12.15
CA ASP A 60 -3.89 22.31 -11.89
C ASP A 60 -4.11 21.20 -10.86
N LEU A 61 -4.68 21.59 -9.73
CA LEU A 61 -4.99 20.73 -8.59
C LEU A 61 -6.48 20.82 -8.21
N SER A 62 -7.32 21.27 -9.16
CA SER A 62 -8.77 21.40 -8.98
C SER A 62 -9.45 20.03 -8.81
N GLU A 63 -8.99 19.03 -9.55
CA GLU A 63 -9.36 17.63 -9.37
C GLU A 63 -8.44 16.96 -8.34
N LYS A 64 -9.01 16.06 -7.54
CA LYS A 64 -8.29 15.31 -6.51
C LYS A 64 -8.59 13.83 -6.66
N MET A 65 -7.57 13.02 -6.42
CA MET A 65 -7.73 11.58 -6.39
C MET A 65 -8.38 11.11 -5.11
N THR A 66 -9.19 10.06 -5.23
CA THR A 66 -9.90 9.42 -4.12
C THR A 66 -9.38 8.02 -3.83
N ILE A 67 -8.85 7.32 -4.84
CA ILE A 67 -8.16 6.04 -4.69
C ILE A 67 -6.74 6.25 -4.14
N LYS A 68 -6.40 5.53 -3.07
CA LYS A 68 -5.02 5.48 -2.54
C LYS A 68 -4.12 4.71 -3.50
N LEU A 69 -2.99 5.32 -3.85
CA LEU A 69 -1.95 4.69 -4.64
C LEU A 69 -0.69 4.47 -3.79
N THR A 70 -0.17 3.24 -3.80
CA THR A 70 1.04 2.91 -3.05
C THR A 70 2.27 2.91 -3.96
N PRO A 71 3.27 3.76 -3.70
CA PRO A 71 4.50 3.76 -4.48
C PRO A 71 5.32 2.50 -4.19
N PHE A 72 5.71 1.79 -5.25
CA PHE A 72 6.60 0.64 -5.20
C PHE A 72 7.79 0.88 -6.11
N THR A 73 8.98 0.50 -5.66
CA THR A 73 10.19 0.56 -6.48
C THR A 73 11.04 -0.65 -6.09
N PRO A 74 11.28 -1.60 -7.01
CA PRO A 74 12.10 -2.76 -6.69
C PRO A 74 13.56 -2.32 -6.49
N GLU A 75 14.36 -3.18 -5.85
CA GLU A 75 15.80 -2.96 -5.78
C GLU A 75 16.43 -3.17 -7.15
N TYR A 76 16.82 -2.07 -7.79
CA TYR A 76 17.62 -2.14 -9.00
C TYR A 76 19.10 -2.12 -8.66
N LYS A 77 19.83 -3.16 -9.07
CA LYS A 77 21.28 -3.28 -8.84
C LYS A 77 22.06 -2.04 -9.29
N GLU A 78 21.62 -1.41 -10.38
CA GLU A 78 22.30 -0.27 -11.00
C GLU A 78 21.90 1.08 -10.41
N LEU A 79 20.69 1.18 -9.83
CA LEU A 79 20.26 2.36 -9.07
C LEU A 79 20.83 2.35 -7.64
N GLY A 80 21.18 1.17 -7.14
CA GLY A 80 21.50 0.95 -5.73
C GLY A 80 20.29 1.18 -4.81
N ALA A 81 20.47 0.91 -3.52
CA ALA A 81 19.45 1.17 -2.51
C ALA A 81 19.08 2.67 -2.43
N SER A 82 20.09 3.54 -2.56
CA SER A 82 19.92 4.99 -2.52
C SER A 82 19.09 5.53 -3.69
N GLY A 83 19.35 5.07 -4.91
CA GLY A 83 18.57 5.48 -6.09
C GLY A 83 17.15 4.93 -6.07
N SER A 84 16.96 3.69 -5.63
CA SER A 84 15.64 3.07 -5.49
C SER A 84 14.79 3.80 -4.44
N LYS A 85 15.38 4.16 -3.28
CA LYS A 85 14.71 4.99 -2.26
C LYS A 85 14.34 6.37 -2.81
N LEU A 86 15.27 7.05 -3.48
CA LEU A 86 15.02 8.38 -4.03
C LEU A 86 13.89 8.36 -5.06
N MET A 87 13.85 7.36 -5.92
CA MET A 87 12.76 7.16 -6.88
C MET A 87 11.41 6.99 -6.18
N LYS A 88 11.35 6.13 -5.16
CA LYS A 88 10.13 5.91 -4.36
C LYS A 88 9.66 7.20 -3.69
N ASP A 89 10.57 7.95 -3.08
CA ASP A 89 10.27 9.23 -2.42
C ASP A 89 9.72 10.26 -3.42
N ARG A 90 10.28 10.32 -4.64
CA ARG A 90 9.82 11.21 -5.72
C ARG A 90 8.42 10.82 -6.24
N LEU A 91 8.16 9.52 -6.42
CA LEU A 91 6.83 9.03 -6.80
C LEU A 91 5.80 9.38 -5.72
N ASN A 92 6.15 9.14 -4.45
CA ASN A 92 5.26 9.48 -3.33
C ASN A 92 4.99 10.99 -3.26
N ALA A 93 6.01 11.82 -3.50
CA ALA A 93 5.84 13.28 -3.57
C ALA A 93 4.86 13.70 -4.67
N GLY A 94 4.94 13.09 -5.87
CA GLY A 94 3.98 13.34 -6.95
C GLY A 94 2.54 12.90 -6.59
N ILE A 95 2.39 11.67 -6.07
CA ILE A 95 1.07 11.11 -5.69
C ILE A 95 0.37 11.98 -4.63
N THR A 96 1.11 12.39 -3.60
CA THR A 96 0.57 13.18 -2.47
C THR A 96 0.18 14.62 -2.84
N LYS A 97 0.49 15.10 -4.05
CA LYS A 97 -0.01 16.41 -4.54
C LYS A 97 -1.48 16.38 -4.90
N ILE A 98 -1.94 15.25 -5.44
CA ILE A 98 -3.30 15.13 -5.96
C ILE A 98 -4.21 14.21 -5.16
N GLY A 99 -3.66 13.34 -4.31
CA GLY A 99 -4.49 12.55 -3.39
C GLY A 99 -3.68 11.86 -2.31
N TYR A 100 -3.99 10.60 -2.07
CA TYR A 100 -3.46 9.83 -0.95
C TYR A 100 -2.34 8.90 -1.43
N GLY A 101 -1.10 9.27 -1.08
CA GLY A 101 0.05 8.39 -1.17
C GLY A 101 0.33 7.66 0.14
N GLY A 102 1.20 6.67 0.10
CA GLY A 102 1.78 6.07 1.30
C GLY A 102 1.84 4.56 1.29
N GLU A 103 2.66 4.05 2.20
CA GLU A 103 2.82 2.62 2.41
C GLU A 103 1.61 2.08 3.19
N GLY A 104 1.23 0.84 2.92
CA GLY A 104 0.15 0.13 3.61
C GLY A 104 0.50 -1.34 3.67
N SER A 105 -0.03 -2.06 4.65
CA SER A 105 0.30 -3.47 4.85
C SER A 105 -0.20 -4.39 3.74
N ASN A 106 -1.24 -3.98 2.99
CA ASN A 106 -1.80 -4.71 1.85
C ASN A 106 -2.25 -3.72 0.76
N PRO A 107 -1.33 -3.17 -0.04
CA PRO A 107 -1.69 -2.23 -1.10
C PRO A 107 -2.31 -2.98 -2.29
N ARG A 108 -3.50 -2.57 -2.73
CA ARG A 108 -4.11 -3.09 -3.96
C ARG A 108 -3.59 -2.38 -5.20
N PHE A 109 -3.74 -1.06 -5.23
CA PHE A 109 -3.31 -0.23 -6.36
C PHE A 109 -1.91 0.31 -6.11
N VAL A 110 -1.00 -0.04 -7.01
CA VAL A 110 0.43 0.25 -6.88
C VAL A 110 0.88 1.10 -8.05
N VAL A 111 1.76 2.06 -7.76
CA VAL A 111 2.45 2.87 -8.78
C VAL A 111 3.92 2.55 -8.70
N GLY A 112 4.52 2.12 -9.80
CA GLY A 112 5.93 1.79 -9.82
C GLY A 112 6.61 2.14 -11.13
N PRO A 113 7.91 2.46 -11.12
CA PRO A 113 8.68 2.67 -12.32
C PRO A 113 9.23 1.34 -12.82
N SER A 114 9.33 1.17 -14.13
CA SER A 114 10.33 0.31 -14.77
C SER A 114 11.38 1.20 -15.42
N VAL A 115 12.65 0.92 -15.17
CA VAL A 115 13.78 1.74 -15.65
C VAL A 115 14.53 0.97 -16.73
N SER A 116 14.84 1.65 -17.84
CA SER A 116 15.60 1.15 -18.99
C SER A 116 16.75 2.09 -19.32
N LEU A 117 17.94 1.57 -19.64
CA LEU A 117 19.09 2.35 -20.13
C LEU A 117 19.07 2.35 -21.65
N ILE A 118 18.93 3.54 -22.21
CA ILE A 118 18.84 3.75 -23.65
C ILE A 118 20.24 3.87 -24.24
N THR A 119 21.12 4.66 -23.62
CA THR A 119 22.53 4.79 -24.03
C THR A 119 23.47 4.79 -22.85
N GLN A 120 24.66 4.21 -23.03
CA GLN A 120 25.75 4.25 -22.08
C GLN A 120 27.01 4.77 -22.77
N ASP A 121 27.34 6.04 -22.53
CA ASP A 121 28.52 6.68 -23.11
C ASP A 121 29.59 6.85 -22.04
N ILE A 122 30.81 6.38 -22.32
CA ILE A 122 31.96 6.58 -21.42
C ILE A 122 32.81 7.71 -22.00
N THR A 123 32.95 8.81 -21.25
CA THR A 123 33.71 9.98 -21.70
C THR A 123 35.20 9.69 -21.71
N ALA A 124 35.91 10.18 -22.73
CA ALA A 124 37.37 10.11 -22.84
C ALA A 124 38.09 11.15 -21.94
N THR A 125 37.57 11.39 -20.73
CA THR A 125 38.14 12.31 -19.74
C THR A 125 38.98 11.54 -18.71
N ALA A 126 39.84 12.25 -17.97
CA ALA A 126 40.56 11.70 -16.82
C ALA A 126 40.06 12.37 -15.51
N PRO A 127 39.33 11.67 -14.64
CA PRO A 127 38.85 10.29 -14.77
C PRO A 127 37.69 10.15 -15.78
N PRO A 128 37.46 8.93 -16.32
CA PRO A 128 36.31 8.65 -17.20
C PRO A 128 34.99 8.88 -16.47
N LYS A 129 33.98 9.38 -17.18
CA LYS A 129 32.61 9.56 -16.67
C LYS A 129 31.65 8.68 -17.47
N TYR A 130 30.58 8.23 -16.81
CA TYR A 130 29.44 7.57 -17.42
C TYR A 130 28.40 8.64 -17.72
N ALA A 131 28.11 8.87 -19.01
CA ALA A 131 27.05 9.74 -19.50
C ALA A 131 25.95 8.84 -20.08
N ASN A 132 24.89 8.65 -19.30
CA ASN A 132 23.86 7.66 -19.58
C ASN A 132 22.53 8.35 -19.87
N THR A 133 21.76 7.78 -20.80
CA THR A 133 20.37 8.15 -21.05
C THR A 133 19.47 7.04 -20.53
N TYR A 134 18.47 7.38 -19.72
CA TYR A 134 17.54 6.45 -19.11
C TYR A 134 16.10 6.78 -19.53
N GLU A 135 15.30 5.76 -19.82
CA GLU A 135 13.83 5.84 -19.91
C GLU A 135 13.24 5.29 -18.61
N ILE A 136 12.29 6.01 -18.02
CA ILE A 136 11.44 5.53 -16.94
C ILE A 136 10.04 5.37 -17.50
N ASN A 137 9.49 4.17 -17.36
CA ASN A 137 8.09 3.89 -17.58
C ASN A 137 7.39 3.67 -16.24
N VAL A 138 6.66 4.67 -15.74
CA VAL A 138 5.85 4.57 -14.52
C VAL A 138 4.51 3.94 -14.86
N MET A 139 4.07 2.93 -14.12
CA MET A 139 2.81 2.23 -14.36
C MET A 139 1.94 2.22 -13.10
N VAL A 140 0.63 2.34 -13.29
CA VAL A 140 -0.38 2.11 -12.24
C VAL A 140 -1.02 0.75 -12.46
N VAL A 141 -1.02 -0.08 -11.41
CA VAL A 141 -1.38 -1.49 -11.50
C VAL A 141 -2.25 -1.96 -10.35
N ASP A 142 -3.05 -2.99 -10.59
CA ASP A 142 -3.69 -3.80 -9.55
C ASP A 142 -2.81 -5.01 -9.23
N VAL A 143 -2.46 -5.22 -7.96
CA VAL A 143 -1.68 -6.40 -7.55
C VAL A 143 -2.54 -7.67 -7.45
N VAL A 144 -3.86 -7.54 -7.30
CA VAL A 144 -4.78 -8.67 -7.13
C VAL A 144 -5.14 -9.25 -8.50
N ASP A 145 -5.55 -8.39 -9.43
CA ASP A 145 -5.97 -8.78 -10.78
C ASP A 145 -4.81 -8.78 -11.78
N GLU A 146 -3.58 -8.50 -11.32
CA GLU A 146 -2.37 -8.41 -12.14
C GLU A 146 -2.54 -7.54 -13.41
N THR A 147 -3.29 -6.44 -13.29
CA THR A 147 -3.71 -5.60 -14.40
C THR A 147 -2.96 -4.27 -14.41
N VAL A 148 -2.52 -3.82 -15.59
CA VAL A 148 -1.91 -2.49 -15.79
C VAL A 148 -2.96 -1.55 -16.36
N PHE A 149 -3.30 -0.48 -15.62
CA PHE A 149 -4.31 0.48 -16.05
C PHE A 149 -3.73 1.58 -16.94
N ASN A 150 -2.54 2.06 -16.61
CA ASN A 150 -1.95 3.16 -17.35
C ASN A 150 -0.42 3.17 -17.23
N SER A 151 0.23 3.88 -18.15
CA SER A 151 1.67 4.06 -18.14
C SER A 151 2.09 5.48 -18.54
N TYR A 152 3.10 6.02 -17.88
CA TYR A 152 3.71 7.32 -18.12
C TYR A 152 5.20 7.16 -18.38
N LYS A 153 5.66 7.59 -19.56
CA LYS A 153 7.05 7.51 -19.96
C LYS A 153 7.74 8.87 -19.86
N THR A 154 8.94 8.87 -19.32
CA THR A 154 9.83 10.04 -19.33
C THR A 154 11.28 9.60 -19.47
N GLU A 155 12.09 10.41 -20.12
CA GLU A 155 13.52 10.18 -20.24
C GLU A 155 14.32 11.20 -19.44
N PHE A 156 15.52 10.81 -19.02
CA PHE A 156 16.49 11.73 -18.44
C PHE A 156 17.92 11.28 -18.71
N LYS A 157 18.83 12.24 -18.61
CA LYS A 157 20.27 12.01 -18.77
C LYS A 157 20.98 12.22 -17.44
N GLY A 158 22.00 11.42 -17.19
CA GLY A 158 22.77 11.45 -15.96
C GLY A 158 24.26 11.29 -16.26
N VAL A 159 25.10 12.04 -15.54
CA VAL A 159 26.57 11.94 -15.66
C VAL A 159 27.18 11.66 -14.30
N GLY A 160 28.08 10.68 -14.19
CA GLY A 160 28.72 10.33 -12.93
C GLY A 160 29.99 9.49 -13.05
N ASP A 161 30.71 9.31 -11.95
CA ASP A 161 31.92 8.47 -11.90
C ASP A 161 31.63 6.96 -11.95
N SER A 162 30.36 6.59 -11.81
CA SER A 162 29.85 5.22 -11.87
C SER A 162 28.42 5.24 -12.45
N PRO A 163 27.89 4.10 -12.94
CA PRO A 163 26.50 4.01 -13.39
C PRO A 163 25.48 4.45 -12.33
N GLU A 164 25.69 4.07 -11.06
CA GLU A 164 24.83 4.50 -9.94
C GLU A 164 24.87 6.01 -9.73
N LYS A 165 26.06 6.63 -9.75
CA LYS A 165 26.20 8.09 -9.63
C LYS A 165 25.59 8.83 -10.81
N ALA A 166 25.72 8.28 -12.03
CA ALA A 166 25.10 8.84 -13.22
C ALA A 166 23.58 8.82 -13.07
N PHE A 167 23.00 7.68 -12.66
CA PHE A 167 21.58 7.56 -12.38
C PHE A 167 21.12 8.57 -11.31
N ILE A 168 21.78 8.60 -10.14
CA ILE A 168 21.44 9.52 -9.03
C ILE A 168 21.53 10.98 -9.50
N SER A 169 22.54 11.33 -10.30
CA SER A 169 22.67 12.69 -10.85
C SER A 169 21.53 13.04 -11.79
N GLY A 170 21.05 12.09 -12.58
CA GLY A 170 19.96 12.31 -13.52
C GLY A 170 18.59 12.38 -12.85
N ILE A 171 18.26 11.39 -12.00
CA ILE A 171 16.94 11.30 -11.33
C ILE A 171 16.68 12.47 -10.37
N ARG A 172 17.73 13.09 -9.82
CA ARG A 172 17.60 14.29 -8.98
C ARG A 172 16.87 15.43 -9.68
N ASN A 173 17.04 15.53 -11.00
CA ASN A 173 16.45 16.57 -11.84
C ASN A 173 15.07 16.19 -12.39
N ILE A 174 14.61 14.94 -12.19
CA ILE A 174 13.23 14.57 -12.48
C ILE A 174 12.33 15.05 -11.36
N SER A 175 11.27 15.73 -11.75
CA SER A 175 10.13 16.05 -10.89
C SER A 175 8.90 15.31 -11.39
N PHE A 176 8.29 14.49 -10.52
CA PHE A 176 6.94 13.96 -10.72
C PHE A 176 5.86 14.93 -10.20
N GLU A 177 6.25 16.16 -9.86
CA GLU A 177 5.33 17.26 -9.51
C GLU A 177 5.11 18.14 -10.74
N ASN A 178 4.62 17.56 -11.83
CA ASN A 178 4.33 18.27 -13.07
C ASN A 178 2.96 17.85 -13.62
N GLN A 179 2.37 18.70 -14.47
CA GLN A 179 1.01 18.48 -14.97
C GLN A 179 0.85 17.14 -15.71
N LYS A 180 1.82 16.75 -16.54
CA LYS A 180 1.75 15.49 -17.31
C LYS A 180 1.67 14.26 -16.39
N PHE A 181 2.44 14.27 -15.29
CA PHE A 181 2.38 13.19 -14.29
C PHE A 181 1.07 13.19 -13.51
N ILE A 182 0.55 14.38 -13.19
CA ILE A 182 -0.73 14.54 -12.50
C ILE A 182 -1.89 14.05 -13.36
N ASP A 183 -1.94 14.44 -14.63
CA ASP A 183 -2.94 13.98 -15.59
C ASP A 183 -2.89 12.46 -15.76
N PHE A 184 -1.68 11.88 -15.78
CA PHE A 184 -1.48 10.44 -15.77
C PHE A 184 -2.13 9.76 -14.56
N LEU A 185 -1.97 10.31 -13.36
CA LEU A 185 -2.56 9.74 -12.15
C LEU A 185 -4.10 9.82 -12.16
N LEU A 186 -4.67 10.95 -12.58
CA LEU A 186 -6.12 11.11 -12.72
C LEU A 186 -6.70 10.16 -13.78
N ASP A 187 -6.05 10.06 -14.94
CA ASP A 187 -6.46 9.11 -15.99
C ASP A 187 -6.35 7.66 -15.52
N SER A 188 -5.37 7.36 -14.66
CA SER A 188 -5.25 6.03 -14.05
C SER A 188 -6.41 5.70 -13.13
N GLU A 189 -6.84 6.64 -12.27
CA GLU A 189 -8.02 6.44 -11.42
C GLU A 189 -9.29 6.25 -12.23
N ARG A 190 -9.47 7.05 -13.28
CA ARG A 190 -10.60 6.89 -14.21
C ARG A 190 -10.63 5.49 -14.82
N LYS A 191 -9.50 5.00 -15.32
CA LYS A 191 -9.39 3.64 -15.89
C LYS A 191 -9.60 2.53 -14.86
N ILE A 192 -9.18 2.73 -13.61
CA ILE A 192 -9.49 1.81 -12.50
C ILE A 192 -11.02 1.72 -12.32
N ILE A 193 -11.69 2.87 -12.20
CA ILE A 193 -13.15 2.93 -12.03
C ILE A 193 -13.85 2.28 -13.23
N GLU A 194 -13.49 2.66 -14.46
CA GLU A 194 -14.04 2.09 -15.70
C GLU A 194 -13.87 0.58 -15.77
N TYR A 195 -12.74 0.04 -15.33
CA TYR A 195 -12.50 -1.41 -15.29
C TYR A 195 -13.49 -2.13 -14.38
N PHE A 196 -13.71 -1.64 -13.14
CA PHE A 196 -14.66 -2.29 -12.23
C PHE A 196 -16.10 -2.12 -12.68
N GLU A 197 -16.46 -0.98 -13.26
CA GLU A 197 -17.81 -0.78 -13.80
C GLU A 197 -18.06 -1.71 -15.00
N ALA A 198 -17.12 -1.81 -15.93
CA ALA A 198 -17.24 -2.67 -17.10
C ALA A 198 -17.29 -4.16 -16.75
N ASN A 199 -16.53 -4.58 -15.71
CA ASN A 199 -16.44 -5.98 -15.29
C ASN A 199 -17.40 -6.34 -14.15
N CYS A 200 -18.28 -5.43 -13.73
CA CYS A 200 -19.15 -5.64 -12.58
C CYS A 200 -20.02 -6.90 -12.72
N SER A 201 -20.58 -7.11 -13.91
CA SER A 201 -21.44 -8.26 -14.20
C SER A 201 -20.69 -9.59 -14.04
N THR A 202 -19.44 -9.66 -14.49
CA THR A 202 -18.56 -10.83 -14.33
C THR A 202 -18.29 -11.10 -12.86
N LEU A 203 -17.87 -10.07 -12.10
CA LEU A 203 -17.59 -10.20 -10.66
C LEU A 203 -18.83 -10.65 -9.87
N MET A 204 -20.01 -10.14 -10.21
CA MET A 204 -21.26 -10.58 -9.60
C MET A 204 -21.58 -12.04 -9.95
N SER A 205 -21.40 -12.45 -11.20
CA SER A 205 -21.64 -13.83 -11.65
C SER A 205 -20.69 -14.82 -10.98
N GLU A 206 -19.42 -14.47 -10.81
CA GLU A 206 -18.45 -15.31 -10.09
C GLU A 206 -18.83 -15.46 -8.62
N ALA A 207 -19.20 -14.35 -7.97
CA ALA A 207 -19.67 -14.39 -6.59
C ALA A 207 -20.98 -15.19 -6.43
N GLU A 208 -21.88 -15.12 -7.41
CA GLU A 208 -23.11 -15.90 -7.44
C GLU A 208 -22.84 -17.41 -7.60
N ALA A 209 -21.85 -17.78 -8.42
CA ALA A 209 -21.43 -19.18 -8.55
C ALA A 209 -20.89 -19.74 -7.22
N GLU A 210 -20.02 -19.00 -6.53
CA GLU A 210 -19.50 -19.38 -5.21
C GLU A 210 -20.63 -19.48 -4.17
N ALA A 211 -21.54 -18.50 -4.13
CA ALA A 211 -22.69 -18.51 -3.24
C ALA A 211 -23.63 -19.70 -3.52
N GLY A 212 -23.86 -20.04 -4.80
CA GLY A 212 -24.64 -21.21 -5.22
C GLY A 212 -24.04 -22.55 -4.75
N MET A 213 -22.72 -22.58 -4.53
CA MET A 213 -22.01 -23.71 -3.91
C MET A 213 -21.94 -23.64 -2.38
N ARG A 214 -22.60 -22.66 -1.75
CA ARG A 214 -22.54 -22.33 -0.32
C ARG A 214 -21.17 -21.84 0.16
N ASN A 215 -20.28 -21.46 -0.76
CA ASN A 215 -18.97 -20.88 -0.45
C ASN A 215 -19.08 -19.36 -0.22
N TYR A 216 -19.85 -18.96 0.78
CA TYR A 216 -20.16 -17.55 1.03
C TYR A 216 -18.92 -16.68 1.32
N GLU A 217 -17.88 -17.24 1.95
CA GLU A 217 -16.62 -16.53 2.21
C GLU A 217 -15.90 -16.11 0.92
N ASN A 218 -15.84 -17.00 -0.08
CA ASN A 218 -15.27 -16.70 -1.39
C ASN A 218 -16.12 -15.67 -2.13
N ALA A 219 -17.44 -15.81 -2.10
CA ALA A 219 -18.36 -14.84 -2.68
C ALA A 219 -18.14 -13.43 -2.07
N PHE A 220 -18.00 -13.33 -0.74
CA PHE A 220 -17.66 -12.06 -0.09
C PHE A 220 -16.28 -11.54 -0.47
N THR A 221 -15.30 -12.41 -0.65
CA THR A 221 -13.94 -12.01 -1.07
C THR A 221 -13.96 -11.36 -2.44
N ILE A 222 -14.66 -11.98 -3.41
CA ILE A 222 -14.87 -11.42 -4.75
C ILE A 222 -15.58 -10.06 -4.65
N LEU A 223 -16.71 -9.97 -3.93
CA LEU A 223 -17.45 -8.70 -3.84
C LEU A 223 -16.71 -7.62 -3.03
N LYS A 224 -15.72 -7.95 -2.19
CA LYS A 224 -14.91 -6.95 -1.46
C LYS A 224 -13.85 -6.31 -2.35
N THR A 225 -13.62 -6.85 -3.55
CA THR A 225 -12.63 -6.31 -4.49
C THR A 225 -13.04 -4.95 -5.05
N VAL A 226 -14.34 -4.73 -5.29
CA VAL A 226 -14.83 -3.53 -5.95
C VAL A 226 -14.59 -2.28 -5.08
N PRO A 227 -13.85 -1.27 -5.59
CA PRO A 227 -13.64 -0.01 -4.89
C PRO A 227 -14.96 0.78 -4.78
N LYS A 228 -15.10 1.59 -3.74
CA LYS A 228 -16.31 2.42 -3.52
C LYS A 228 -16.49 3.51 -4.59
N GLU A 229 -15.39 3.86 -5.25
CA GLU A 229 -15.30 4.86 -6.31
C GLU A 229 -15.98 4.38 -7.61
N ALA A 230 -16.06 3.06 -7.84
CA ALA A 230 -16.92 2.45 -8.84
C ALA A 230 -18.36 2.39 -8.29
N ALA A 231 -19.01 3.55 -8.18
CA ALA A 231 -20.22 3.74 -7.40
C ALA A 231 -21.40 2.86 -7.84
N ASP A 232 -21.57 2.63 -9.14
CA ASP A 232 -22.71 1.88 -9.66
C ASP A 232 -22.51 0.39 -9.34
N CYS A 233 -21.33 -0.16 -9.68
CA CYS A 233 -20.98 -1.51 -9.33
C CYS A 233 -20.96 -1.72 -7.81
N PHE A 234 -20.36 -0.79 -7.06
CA PHE A 234 -20.30 -0.86 -5.60
C PHE A 234 -21.70 -0.94 -5.00
N THR A 235 -22.67 -0.16 -5.49
CA THR A 235 -24.05 -0.23 -5.02
C THR A 235 -24.68 -1.59 -5.33
N ALA A 236 -24.49 -2.10 -6.54
CA ALA A 236 -25.03 -3.40 -6.96
C ALA A 236 -24.52 -4.55 -6.08
N ILE A 237 -23.21 -4.58 -5.79
CA ILE A 237 -22.62 -5.64 -4.97
C ILE A 237 -23.05 -5.56 -3.49
N GLN A 238 -23.43 -4.39 -2.95
CA GLN A 238 -23.90 -4.29 -1.55
C GLN A 238 -25.23 -5.00 -1.36
N THR A 239 -26.12 -4.93 -2.35
CA THR A 239 -27.35 -5.71 -2.38
C THR A 239 -27.03 -7.21 -2.34
N LYS A 240 -26.11 -7.68 -3.21
CA LYS A 240 -25.67 -9.07 -3.22
C LYS A 240 -25.00 -9.52 -1.92
N LYS A 241 -24.17 -8.68 -1.30
CA LYS A 241 -23.58 -8.97 0.03
C LYS A 241 -24.66 -9.22 1.08
N THR A 242 -25.74 -8.44 1.05
CA THR A 242 -26.85 -8.59 2.00
C THR A 242 -27.65 -9.87 1.71
N GLU A 243 -27.91 -10.16 0.43
CA GLU A 243 -28.55 -11.42 0.01
C GLU A 243 -27.73 -12.64 0.46
N TYR A 244 -26.42 -12.66 0.20
CA TYR A 244 -25.55 -13.78 0.56
C TYR A 244 -25.38 -13.92 2.07
N PHE A 245 -25.35 -12.80 2.81
CA PHE A 245 -25.37 -12.84 4.26
C PHE A 245 -26.63 -13.53 4.77
N GLN A 246 -27.81 -13.14 4.28
CA GLN A 246 -29.06 -13.80 4.67
C GLN A 246 -29.10 -15.28 4.25
N ALA A 247 -28.65 -15.62 3.04
CA ALA A 247 -28.58 -16.99 2.56
C ALA A 247 -27.67 -17.86 3.46
N SER A 248 -26.49 -17.34 3.83
CA SER A 248 -25.58 -18.01 4.77
C SER A 248 -26.19 -18.24 6.15
N LEU A 249 -26.95 -17.27 6.67
CA LEU A 249 -27.69 -17.43 7.92
C LEU A 249 -28.74 -18.54 7.81
N ASN A 250 -29.46 -18.58 6.68
CA ASN A 250 -30.51 -19.56 6.45
C ASN A 250 -29.94 -20.98 6.28
N ASP A 251 -28.85 -21.14 5.52
CA ASP A 251 -28.17 -22.44 5.38
C ASP A 251 -27.64 -22.95 6.73
N LEU A 252 -26.99 -22.08 7.51
CA LEU A 252 -26.50 -22.42 8.83
C LEU A 252 -27.66 -22.77 9.78
N CYS A 253 -28.77 -22.03 9.72
CA CYS A 253 -29.98 -22.35 10.49
C CYS A 253 -30.49 -23.74 10.19
N ASN A 254 -30.65 -24.07 8.90
CA ASN A 254 -31.17 -25.35 8.45
C ASN A 254 -30.25 -26.50 8.88
N GLU A 255 -28.92 -26.31 8.80
CA GLU A 255 -27.93 -27.27 9.31
C GLU A 255 -28.05 -27.48 10.83
N LEU A 256 -28.08 -26.40 11.61
CA LEU A 256 -28.17 -26.46 13.07
C LEU A 256 -29.52 -27.07 13.52
N LEU A 257 -30.62 -26.72 12.87
CA LEU A 257 -31.94 -27.30 13.15
C LEU A 257 -31.98 -28.79 12.82
N ALA A 258 -31.37 -29.21 11.71
CA ALA A 258 -31.25 -30.63 11.37
C ALA A 258 -30.43 -31.40 12.43
N LYS A 259 -29.30 -30.83 12.88
CA LYS A 259 -28.49 -31.42 13.97
C LYS A 259 -29.26 -31.48 15.28
N MET A 260 -29.97 -30.40 15.65
CA MET A 260 -30.85 -30.38 16.82
C MET A 260 -31.90 -31.50 16.75
N ARG A 261 -32.62 -31.62 15.62
CA ARG A 261 -33.62 -32.68 15.41
C ARG A 261 -33.03 -34.08 15.51
N ALA A 262 -31.84 -34.29 14.94
CA ALA A 262 -31.14 -35.56 15.01
C ALA A 262 -30.81 -35.95 16.45
N GLU A 263 -30.27 -35.03 17.25
CA GLU A 263 -29.97 -35.24 18.67
C GLU A 263 -31.24 -35.52 19.49
N LEU A 264 -32.33 -34.82 19.23
CA LEU A 264 -33.62 -35.09 19.87
C LEU A 264 -34.20 -36.46 19.47
N GLY A 265 -33.94 -36.92 18.24
CA GLY A 265 -34.40 -38.21 17.73
C GLY A 265 -33.62 -39.43 18.22
N GLN A 266 -32.43 -39.26 18.81
CA GLN A 266 -31.63 -40.36 19.38
C GLN A 266 -32.30 -40.97 20.63
N TYR A 267 -33.17 -40.22 21.31
CA TYR A 267 -33.83 -40.64 22.55
C TYR A 267 -35.34 -40.84 22.33
N ASN A 268 -35.71 -41.98 21.71
CA ASN A 268 -37.10 -42.37 21.49
C ASN A 268 -37.75 -43.07 22.70
N ASP A 269 -37.01 -43.27 23.80
CA ASP A 269 -37.51 -43.94 24.99
C ASP A 269 -38.15 -42.91 25.96
N PRO A 270 -39.41 -43.08 26.38
CA PRO A 270 -40.07 -42.23 27.38
C PRO A 270 -39.33 -42.16 28.73
N SER A 271 -38.44 -43.12 29.03
CA SER A 271 -37.58 -43.11 30.22
C SER A 271 -36.27 -42.30 30.03
N ALA A 272 -35.95 -41.91 28.80
CA ALA A 272 -34.80 -41.09 28.43
C ALA A 272 -35.14 -39.59 28.30
N SER A 273 -36.27 -39.14 28.85
CA SER A 273 -36.74 -37.73 28.87
C SER A 273 -35.91 -36.81 29.78
N GLY A 274 -34.59 -36.94 29.70
CA GLY A 274 -33.61 -36.07 30.30
C GLY A 274 -33.28 -34.88 29.40
N PHE A 275 -32.59 -33.91 29.98
CA PHE A 275 -32.04 -32.77 29.27
C PHE A 275 -30.95 -33.22 28.28
N ASN A 276 -31.03 -32.79 27.02
CA ASN A 276 -30.08 -33.06 25.95
C ASN A 276 -29.28 -31.79 25.68
N ALA A 277 -28.04 -31.74 26.20
CA ALA A 277 -27.18 -30.56 26.09
C ALA A 277 -26.78 -30.25 24.63
N GLU A 278 -26.58 -31.27 23.80
CA GLU A 278 -26.12 -31.11 22.41
C GLU A 278 -27.21 -30.53 21.51
N ALA A 279 -28.45 -31.04 21.59
CA ALA A 279 -29.59 -30.47 20.87
C ALA A 279 -29.78 -28.98 21.21
N MET A 280 -29.56 -28.66 22.48
CA MET A 280 -29.74 -27.34 23.05
C MET A 280 -28.59 -26.39 22.70
N HIS A 281 -27.37 -26.91 22.54
CA HIS A 281 -26.24 -26.20 21.98
C HIS A 281 -26.51 -25.77 20.53
N TYR A 282 -26.98 -26.69 19.67
CA TYR A 282 -27.32 -26.35 18.29
C TYR A 282 -28.43 -25.31 18.21
N TYR A 283 -29.48 -25.44 19.02
CA TYR A 283 -30.53 -24.42 19.13
C TYR A 283 -29.97 -23.04 19.49
N SER A 284 -29.03 -22.98 20.44
CA SER A 284 -28.45 -21.71 20.91
C SER A 284 -27.66 -20.96 19.84
N MET A 285 -27.14 -21.68 18.83
CA MET A 285 -26.38 -21.10 17.73
C MET A 285 -27.25 -20.60 16.57
N ILE A 286 -28.55 -20.89 16.58
CA ILE A 286 -29.46 -20.46 15.52
C ILE A 286 -29.71 -18.95 15.67
N ASP A 287 -29.33 -18.18 14.65
CA ASP A 287 -29.52 -16.74 14.62
C ASP A 287 -31.01 -16.38 14.51
N SER A 288 -31.48 -15.41 15.29
CA SER A 288 -32.90 -15.02 15.31
C SER A 288 -33.40 -14.36 14.02
N LYS A 289 -32.49 -13.93 13.14
CA LYS A 289 -32.80 -13.36 11.83
C LYS A 289 -32.85 -14.40 10.71
N SER A 290 -32.52 -15.65 11.01
CA SER A 290 -32.61 -16.73 10.03
C SER A 290 -34.06 -17.19 9.82
N GLU A 291 -34.35 -17.71 8.63
CA GLU A 291 -35.71 -18.12 8.25
C GLU A 291 -36.28 -19.25 9.11
N CYS A 292 -35.43 -20.16 9.60
CA CYS A 292 -35.86 -21.38 10.30
C CYS A 292 -35.98 -21.18 11.83
N PHE A 293 -35.72 -19.95 12.32
CA PHE A 293 -35.72 -19.66 13.75
C PHE A 293 -37.07 -19.91 14.43
N GLU A 294 -38.19 -19.53 13.79
CA GLU A 294 -39.51 -19.80 14.35
C GLU A 294 -39.80 -21.29 14.52
N ASP A 295 -39.33 -22.13 13.59
CA ASP A 295 -39.52 -23.57 13.67
C ASP A 295 -38.61 -24.19 14.73
N ALA A 296 -37.36 -23.73 14.83
CA ALA A 296 -36.47 -24.08 15.93
C ALA A 296 -37.08 -23.73 17.29
N GLN A 297 -37.70 -22.56 17.43
CA GLN A 297 -38.40 -22.13 18.64
C GLN A 297 -39.59 -23.05 18.98
N LYS A 298 -40.39 -23.44 17.98
CA LYS A 298 -41.52 -24.35 18.19
C LYS A 298 -41.05 -25.71 18.70
N GLU A 299 -40.02 -26.27 18.10
CA GLU A 299 -39.46 -27.56 18.52
C GLU A 299 -38.83 -27.50 19.90
N TYR A 300 -38.08 -26.43 20.17
CA TYR A 300 -37.53 -26.16 21.48
C TYR A 300 -38.65 -26.08 22.55
N ALA A 301 -39.73 -25.35 22.28
CA ALA A 301 -40.86 -25.25 23.19
C ALA A 301 -41.58 -26.60 23.41
N GLN A 302 -41.69 -27.43 22.37
CA GLN A 302 -42.25 -28.78 22.49
C GLN A 302 -41.35 -29.70 23.32
N TYR A 303 -40.03 -29.60 23.14
CA TYR A 303 -39.05 -30.34 23.91
C TYR A 303 -39.11 -29.97 25.40
N LEU A 304 -39.16 -28.68 25.73
CA LEU A 304 -39.29 -28.22 27.12
C LEU A 304 -40.54 -28.75 27.84
N LYS A 305 -41.66 -28.94 27.13
CA LYS A 305 -42.89 -29.50 27.71
C LYS A 305 -42.74 -30.95 28.18
N LYS A 306 -41.78 -31.68 27.62
CA LYS A 306 -41.51 -33.09 27.95
C LYS A 306 -40.50 -33.25 29.08
N LEU A 307 -39.81 -32.17 29.47
CA LEU A 307 -38.79 -32.19 30.53
C LEU A 307 -39.41 -32.04 31.93
N ASN A 308 -38.73 -32.61 32.93
CA ASN A 308 -39.06 -32.34 34.32
C ASN A 308 -38.74 -30.87 34.71
N PRO A 309 -39.39 -30.30 35.74
CA PRO A 309 -39.24 -28.88 36.10
C PRO A 309 -37.82 -28.45 36.48
N THR A 310 -37.01 -29.34 37.03
CA THR A 310 -35.61 -29.05 37.43
C THR A 310 -34.73 -28.92 36.20
N ALA A 311 -34.80 -29.88 35.28
CA ALA A 311 -34.06 -29.87 34.03
C ALA A 311 -34.39 -28.65 33.16
N LYS A 312 -35.67 -28.24 33.14
CA LYS A 312 -36.10 -27.02 32.46
C LYS A 312 -35.44 -25.77 33.05
N ARG A 313 -35.46 -25.63 34.38
CA ARG A 313 -34.88 -24.47 35.08
C ARG A 313 -33.37 -24.35 34.86
N ASP A 314 -32.65 -25.47 34.97
CA ASP A 314 -31.20 -25.50 34.80
C ASP A 314 -30.79 -25.07 33.38
N TRP A 315 -31.58 -25.47 32.37
CA TRP A 315 -31.35 -25.04 31.00
C TRP A 315 -31.67 -23.57 30.75
N GLU A 316 -32.79 -23.07 31.27
CA GLU A 316 -33.15 -21.65 31.16
C GLU A 316 -32.04 -20.76 31.74
N GLN A 317 -31.45 -21.18 32.85
CA GLN A 317 -30.29 -20.50 33.45
C GLN A 317 -29.05 -20.56 32.54
N LYS A 318 -28.72 -21.72 31.96
CA LYS A 318 -27.59 -21.86 31.02
C LYS A 318 -27.77 -21.01 29.76
N MET A 319 -28.98 -20.95 29.21
CA MET A 319 -29.29 -20.09 28.07
C MET A 319 -29.16 -18.61 28.40
N GLN A 320 -29.50 -18.22 29.63
CA GLN A 320 -29.31 -16.85 30.07
C GLN A 320 -27.82 -16.51 30.12
N VAL A 321 -26.99 -17.37 30.73
CA VAL A 321 -25.53 -17.21 30.75
C VAL A 321 -24.95 -17.14 29.33
N TYR A 322 -25.37 -18.03 28.44
CA TYR A 322 -24.90 -18.04 27.05
C TYR A 322 -25.31 -16.78 26.28
N LYS A 323 -26.55 -16.30 26.46
CA LYS A 323 -26.99 -15.01 25.90
C LYS A 323 -26.17 -13.84 26.44
N ASP A 324 -25.88 -13.85 27.73
CA ASP A 324 -25.06 -12.82 28.37
C ASP A 324 -23.61 -12.88 27.85
N GLU A 325 -23.04 -14.07 27.64
CA GLU A 325 -21.72 -14.28 27.02
C GLU A 325 -21.69 -13.82 25.56
N ILE A 326 -22.67 -14.17 24.74
CA ILE A 326 -22.78 -13.67 23.36
C ILE A 326 -22.95 -12.16 23.36
N ALA A 327 -23.77 -11.60 24.26
CA ALA A 327 -23.95 -10.17 24.38
C ALA A 327 -22.64 -9.48 24.77
N MET A 328 -21.85 -10.06 25.69
CA MET A 328 -20.52 -9.59 26.02
C MET A 328 -19.55 -9.69 24.84
N VAL A 329 -19.52 -10.80 24.08
CA VAL A 329 -18.66 -10.95 22.89
C VAL A 329 -19.08 -10.00 21.77
N LYS A 330 -20.37 -9.76 21.60
CA LYS A 330 -20.89 -8.81 20.62
C LYS A 330 -20.56 -7.38 21.03
N ALA A 331 -20.76 -7.05 22.30
CA ALA A 331 -20.34 -5.77 22.89
C ALA A 331 -18.83 -5.61 22.83
N ASP A 332 -18.04 -6.67 23.02
CA ASP A 332 -16.58 -6.67 22.91
C ASP A 332 -16.14 -6.52 21.46
N LYS A 333 -16.81 -7.14 20.48
CA LYS A 333 -16.55 -6.88 19.04
C LYS A 333 -17.00 -5.48 18.62
N GLU A 334 -18.07 -4.94 19.18
CA GLU A 334 -18.52 -3.57 18.97
C GLU A 334 -17.57 -2.58 19.63
N PHE A 335 -17.13 -2.86 20.86
CA PHE A 335 -16.12 -2.12 21.60
C PHE A 335 -14.74 -2.24 20.96
N VAL A 336 -14.36 -3.35 20.36
CA VAL A 336 -13.14 -3.52 19.56
C VAL A 336 -13.27 -2.80 18.22
N ARG A 337 -14.47 -2.66 17.66
CA ARG A 337 -14.69 -1.79 16.48
C ARG A 337 -14.63 -0.32 16.85
N GLU A 338 -15.24 0.08 17.96
CA GLU A 338 -15.20 1.44 18.50
C GLU A 338 -13.81 1.79 19.06
N GLU A 339 -13.09 0.86 19.68
CA GLU A 339 -11.67 0.96 20.06
C GLU A 339 -10.80 0.88 18.84
N ALA A 340 -11.09 0.10 17.80
CA ALA A 340 -10.33 0.17 16.55
C ALA A 340 -10.52 1.54 15.90
N GLN A 341 -11.69 2.17 16.05
CA GLN A 341 -12.01 3.49 15.54
C GLN A 341 -11.42 4.61 16.41
N GLN A 342 -11.49 4.48 17.75
CA GLN A 342 -10.91 5.40 18.71
C GLN A 342 -9.39 5.24 18.84
N ALA A 343 -8.85 4.02 18.70
CA ALA A 343 -7.44 3.73 18.57
C ALA A 343 -6.95 4.11 17.18
N TYR A 344 -7.76 4.07 16.12
CA TYR A 344 -7.42 4.71 14.85
C TYR A 344 -7.33 6.24 15.04
N ASP A 345 -8.32 6.88 15.67
CA ASP A 345 -8.30 8.32 15.95
C ASP A 345 -7.16 8.74 16.90
N TYR A 346 -6.90 7.94 17.93
CA TYR A 346 -5.78 8.12 18.86
C TYR A 346 -4.45 7.83 18.20
N LYS A 347 -4.34 6.80 17.34
CA LYS A 347 -3.14 6.49 16.55
C LYS A 347 -2.91 7.52 15.45
N VAL A 348 -3.94 8.17 14.91
CA VAL A 348 -3.81 9.33 14.02
C VAL A 348 -3.29 10.53 14.81
N LYS A 349 -3.85 10.84 15.99
CA LYS A 349 -3.33 11.90 16.88
C LYS A 349 -1.92 11.64 17.40
N MET A 350 -1.64 10.39 17.76
CA MET A 350 -0.33 9.94 18.21
C MET A 350 0.64 9.81 17.04
N ALA A 351 0.19 9.51 15.82
CA ALA A 351 1.02 9.57 14.61
C ALA A 351 1.26 11.01 14.15
N GLU A 352 0.38 11.97 14.44
CA GLU A 352 0.68 13.40 14.28
C GLU A 352 1.73 13.88 15.29
N LEU A 353 1.65 13.38 16.53
CA LEU A 353 2.65 13.63 17.59
C LEU A 353 3.97 12.88 17.35
N GLU A 354 3.91 11.65 16.85
CA GLU A 354 5.04 10.81 16.48
C GLU A 354 5.65 11.23 15.16
N ALA A 355 4.91 11.70 14.16
CA ALA A 355 5.49 12.30 12.95
C ALA A 355 6.30 13.54 13.32
N LYS A 356 5.83 14.33 14.29
CA LYS A 356 6.61 15.44 14.87
C LYS A 356 7.88 14.97 15.58
N THR A 357 7.88 13.84 16.29
CA THR A 357 9.07 13.34 17.02
C THR A 357 9.95 12.38 16.19
N GLN A 358 9.42 11.75 15.14
CA GLN A 358 10.09 10.85 14.19
C GLN A 358 10.70 11.60 13.01
N ILE A 359 10.30 12.83 12.68
CA ILE A 359 11.13 13.71 11.83
C ILE A 359 12.51 13.90 12.49
N GLU A 360 12.56 14.02 13.83
CA GLU A 360 13.81 14.12 14.60
C GLU A 360 14.51 12.76 14.81
N GLY A 361 13.76 11.65 14.83
CA GLY A 361 14.30 10.28 15.04
C GLY A 361 14.66 9.47 13.78
N ASN A 362 13.96 9.65 12.66
CA ASN A 362 14.07 8.84 11.43
C ASN A 362 15.38 9.03 10.66
N GLN A 363 16.23 9.99 11.04
CA GLN A 363 17.61 10.05 10.55
C GLN A 363 18.46 8.84 11.00
N LYS A 364 18.05 8.07 12.01
CA LYS A 364 18.85 6.96 12.58
C LYS A 364 18.37 5.53 12.29
N LEU A 365 17.12 5.32 11.84
CA LEU A 365 16.51 3.97 11.77
C LEU A 365 16.33 3.38 10.36
N LEU A 366 16.50 4.17 9.30
CA LEU A 366 16.56 3.68 7.90
C LEU A 366 17.77 2.75 7.63
N ALA A 367 18.61 2.50 8.63
CA ALA A 367 19.69 1.53 8.62
C ALA A 367 19.23 0.06 8.79
N LYS A 368 17.92 -0.26 8.80
CA LYS A 368 17.41 -1.60 9.16
C LYS A 368 16.32 -2.16 8.21
N TYR A 369 16.47 -1.95 6.92
CA TYR A 369 15.69 -2.58 5.83
C TYR A 369 15.64 -4.12 5.94
N LYS A 370 14.48 -4.71 5.63
CA LYS A 370 14.38 -6.03 4.94
C LYS A 370 13.01 -6.24 4.28
N HIS A 371 13.08 -6.41 2.95
CA HIS A 371 12.18 -6.97 1.92
C HIS A 371 10.69 -7.17 2.19
N ASP A 372 9.89 -6.60 1.27
CA ASP A 372 8.53 -7.04 0.96
C ASP A 372 8.37 -7.00 -0.57
N GLU A 373 8.33 -8.15 -1.24
CA GLU A 373 8.36 -8.21 -2.71
C GLU A 373 7.44 -9.30 -3.28
N SER A 374 6.29 -8.88 -3.82
CA SER A 374 5.44 -9.71 -4.69
C SER A 374 6.21 -10.11 -5.97
N PRO A 375 6.36 -11.41 -6.30
CA PRO A 375 7.12 -11.85 -7.47
C PRO A 375 6.63 -11.28 -8.81
N TRP A 376 5.31 -11.02 -8.93
CA TRP A 376 4.74 -10.38 -10.12
C TRP A 376 5.16 -8.92 -10.23
N LEU A 377 5.08 -8.14 -9.15
CA LEU A 377 5.54 -6.75 -9.14
C LEU A 377 7.04 -6.66 -9.42
N ILE A 378 7.84 -7.54 -8.83
CA ILE A 378 9.27 -7.64 -9.15
C ILE A 378 9.42 -7.85 -10.65
N ARG A 379 8.76 -8.86 -11.23
CA ARG A 379 8.91 -9.18 -12.66
C ARG A 379 8.48 -8.01 -13.54
N LEU A 380 7.34 -7.40 -13.26
CA LEU A 380 6.78 -6.30 -14.04
C LEU A 380 7.70 -5.08 -14.02
N PHE A 381 8.07 -4.61 -12.83
CA PHE A 381 8.87 -3.39 -12.67
C PHE A 381 10.37 -3.63 -12.98
N SER A 382 10.91 -4.82 -12.69
CA SER A 382 12.29 -5.19 -13.04
C SER A 382 12.47 -5.61 -14.51
N SER A 383 11.41 -5.78 -15.30
CA SER A 383 11.51 -6.21 -16.71
C SER A 383 12.42 -5.28 -17.53
N GLY A 384 12.31 -3.96 -17.34
CA GLY A 384 13.25 -2.98 -17.91
C GLY A 384 14.71 -3.28 -17.56
N SER A 385 14.99 -3.68 -16.31
CA SER A 385 16.32 -4.06 -15.82
C SER A 385 16.86 -5.37 -16.41
N LYS A 386 15.99 -6.29 -16.87
CA LYS A 386 16.41 -7.55 -17.51
C LYS A 386 16.84 -7.37 -18.96
N LEU A 387 16.34 -6.32 -19.63
CA LEU A 387 16.86 -5.90 -20.94
C LEU A 387 18.35 -5.53 -20.86
N PHE A 388 18.82 -4.97 -19.73
CA PHE A 388 20.23 -4.63 -19.51
C PHE A 388 21.15 -5.84 -19.52
N LYS A 389 20.65 -7.01 -19.14
CA LYS A 389 21.45 -8.24 -19.03
C LYS A 389 21.30 -9.18 -20.22
N GLY A 390 20.44 -8.85 -21.19
CA GLY A 390 20.08 -9.78 -22.27
C GLY A 390 19.35 -11.04 -21.76
N GLU A 391 18.70 -10.98 -20.60
CA GLU A 391 18.06 -12.13 -19.94
C GLU A 391 16.59 -12.33 -20.39
N MET A 392 16.13 -11.58 -21.40
CA MET A 392 14.81 -11.74 -21.99
C MET A 392 14.94 -12.45 -23.34
N ASN A 393 14.69 -13.77 -23.36
CA ASN A 393 14.50 -14.48 -24.61
C ASN A 393 13.19 -14.01 -25.24
N THR A 394 13.28 -13.47 -26.45
CA THR A 394 12.14 -13.23 -27.34
C THR A 394 11.85 -14.53 -28.09
N ASP A 395 11.20 -15.48 -27.43
CA ASP A 395 10.58 -16.63 -28.08
C ASP A 395 9.09 -16.65 -27.76
#